data_AF-A0A841UYA5-F1
#
_entry.id   AF-A0A841UYA5-F1
#
_cell.length_a   1.000
_cell.length_b   1.000
_cell.length_c   1.000
_cell.angle_alpha   90.00
_cell.angle_beta   90.00
_cell.angle_gamma   90.00
#
_symmetry.space_group_name_H-M   'P 1'
#
loop_
_entity.id
_entity.type
_entity.pdbx_description
1 polymer ?
#
loop_
_entity_poly.entity_id
_entity_poly.type
_entity_poly.pdbx_seq_one_letter_code
_entity_poly.pdbx_strand_id
1 'polypeptide(L)'
;MMTTNKLTKTFASGSLAIGVLAGAVLTATSASAASMLTWGEWTSGTALEVGDKIVKFVGGDIGANPLDDVELVNMGDHYYFLYDATTLGSPDANMGPGGSFTYTIEVTDPNKYITGVDLDSDVSSNYGTVTKTFAEIPGLTLTSTNGSADPAVGFVPIAPIKKLTVTDTLVNTNPGTEGLFQLQNSFRQSVPEPGTILGLLAVGGLGLVSRFKKQK
;
A
#
# COMPACT_ATOMS: atom_id res chain seq x y z
N MET A 1 53.74 68.79 -26.58
CA MET A 1 52.62 69.69 -26.94
C MET A 1 51.35 68.88 -26.84
N MET A 2 50.62 69.01 -25.72
CA MET A 2 49.26 69.61 -25.62
C MET A 2 48.21 68.76 -26.37
N THR A 3 47.13 68.23 -25.78
CA THR A 3 46.14 68.87 -24.88
C THR A 3 45.28 67.85 -24.12
N THR A 4 44.94 68.17 -22.87
CA THR A 4 43.85 67.59 -22.07
C THR A 4 42.49 68.13 -22.54
N ASN A 5 41.42 67.34 -22.43
CA ASN A 5 40.13 67.89 -22.01
C ASN A 5 39.27 66.86 -21.27
N LYS A 6 38.74 67.29 -20.11
CA LYS A 6 37.69 66.64 -19.31
C LYS A 6 36.35 66.81 -20.01
N LEU A 7 35.45 65.82 -19.90
CA LEU A 7 34.02 66.07 -19.69
C LEU A 7 33.31 64.82 -19.16
N THR A 8 32.81 64.98 -17.94
CA THR A 8 31.91 64.14 -17.13
C THR A 8 30.64 63.73 -17.88
N LYS A 9 30.27 62.45 -17.83
CA LYS A 9 28.86 62.02 -17.78
C LYS A 9 28.71 60.74 -16.94
N THR A 10 28.43 60.95 -15.66
CA THR A 10 27.75 59.99 -14.80
C THR A 10 26.31 59.82 -15.30
N PHE A 11 25.92 58.61 -15.66
CA PHE A 11 24.54 58.15 -15.51
C PHE A 11 24.57 56.91 -14.63
N ALA A 12 24.21 57.12 -13.37
CA ALA A 12 23.72 56.08 -12.51
C ALA A 12 22.33 55.65 -12.99
N SER A 13 22.05 54.36 -12.86
CA SER A 13 20.77 53.73 -12.50
C SER A 13 20.46 52.52 -13.38
N GLY A 14 20.07 51.44 -12.72
CA GLY A 14 19.66 50.20 -13.36
C GLY A 14 20.55 49.03 -12.97
N SER A 15 20.62 48.75 -11.66
CA SER A 15 20.92 47.42 -11.15
C SER A 15 20.08 46.40 -11.91
N LEU A 16 20.71 45.66 -12.82
CA LEU A 16 20.19 44.35 -13.20
C LEU A 16 20.44 43.46 -11.99
N ALA A 17 19.45 43.42 -11.11
CA ALA A 17 19.33 42.36 -10.13
C ALA A 17 19.30 41.05 -10.92
N ILE A 18 20.45 40.38 -11.00
CA ILE A 18 20.51 38.95 -11.28
C ILE A 18 19.92 38.31 -10.02
N GLY A 19 18.59 38.30 -9.96
CA GLY A 19 17.86 37.39 -9.10
C GLY A 19 18.21 36.01 -9.60
N VAL A 20 19.17 35.36 -8.93
CA VAL A 20 19.36 33.92 -9.05
C VAL A 20 18.03 33.34 -8.60
N LEU A 21 17.21 32.99 -9.60
CA LEU A 21 15.95 32.30 -9.42
C LEU A 21 16.27 31.10 -8.52
N ALA A 22 15.59 31.05 -7.38
CA ALA A 22 15.64 29.94 -6.45
C ALA A 22 15.69 28.66 -7.27
N GLY A 23 16.75 27.86 -7.09
CA GLY A 23 16.87 26.56 -7.72
C GLY A 23 15.54 25.87 -7.48
N ALA A 24 14.78 25.66 -8.56
CA ALA A 24 13.63 24.81 -8.53
C ALA A 24 14.19 23.47 -8.05
N VAL A 25 13.98 23.18 -6.77
CA VAL A 25 14.02 21.82 -6.28
C VAL A 25 12.89 21.18 -7.05
N LEU A 26 13.25 20.63 -8.21
CA LEU A 26 12.54 19.52 -8.78
C LEU A 26 12.54 18.51 -7.64
N THR A 27 11.44 18.49 -6.88
CA THR A 27 11.17 17.43 -5.94
C THR A 27 11.26 16.18 -6.79
N ALA A 28 12.39 15.48 -6.70
CA ALA A 28 12.54 14.20 -7.34
C ALA A 28 11.34 13.38 -6.87
N THR A 29 10.49 12.98 -7.81
CA THR A 29 9.49 11.96 -7.56
C THR A 29 10.24 10.83 -6.88
N SER A 30 9.92 10.58 -5.62
CA SER A 30 10.50 9.51 -4.81
C SER A 30 10.56 8.27 -5.69
N ALA A 31 11.75 7.74 -5.94
CA ALA A 31 11.88 6.47 -6.64
C ALA A 31 11.05 5.45 -5.84
N SER A 32 9.93 4.99 -6.39
CA SER A 32 9.14 3.92 -5.80
C SER A 32 10.01 2.67 -5.85
N ALA A 33 10.44 2.20 -4.69
CA ALA A 33 11.06 0.89 -4.60
C ALA A 33 9.97 -0.16 -4.79
N ALA A 34 10.23 -1.12 -5.67
CA ALA A 34 9.35 -2.25 -5.93
C ALA A 34 10.11 -3.55 -5.82
N SER A 35 9.44 -4.60 -5.35
CA SER A 35 9.90 -5.98 -5.33
C SER A 35 8.87 -6.80 -6.08
N MET A 36 9.32 -7.60 -7.02
CA MET A 36 8.46 -8.43 -7.89
C MET A 36 9.00 -9.85 -7.88
N LEU A 37 8.10 -10.81 -7.75
CA LEU A 37 8.35 -12.25 -7.84
C LEU A 37 7.25 -12.87 -8.69
N THR A 38 7.47 -14.07 -9.24
CA THR A 38 6.32 -14.82 -9.74
C THR A 38 5.49 -15.39 -8.58
N TRP A 39 4.23 -15.69 -8.85
CA TRP A 39 3.33 -16.36 -7.91
C TRP A 39 3.94 -17.66 -7.37
N GLY A 40 4.55 -18.46 -8.26
CA GLY A 40 5.24 -19.69 -7.88
C GLY A 40 6.42 -19.45 -6.93
N GLU A 41 7.24 -18.43 -7.19
CA GLU A 41 8.38 -18.09 -6.34
C GLU A 41 7.93 -17.60 -4.95
N TRP A 42 6.94 -16.72 -4.91
CA TRP A 42 6.42 -16.16 -3.66
C TRP A 42 5.74 -17.23 -2.80
N THR A 43 4.89 -18.08 -3.40
CA THR A 43 4.21 -19.16 -2.68
C THR A 43 5.15 -20.29 -2.25
N SER A 44 6.32 -20.43 -2.88
CA SER A 44 7.38 -21.35 -2.44
C SER A 44 8.14 -20.91 -1.19
N GLY A 45 7.92 -19.67 -0.72
CA GLY A 45 8.44 -19.15 0.55
C GLY A 45 9.37 -17.94 0.43
N THR A 46 9.61 -17.43 -0.78
CA THR A 46 10.38 -16.19 -0.98
C THR A 46 9.51 -14.99 -0.58
N ALA A 47 10.00 -14.14 0.32
CA ALA A 47 9.25 -12.96 0.76
C ALA A 47 9.42 -11.79 -0.22
N LEU A 48 8.38 -10.98 -0.36
CA LEU A 48 8.49 -9.65 -0.97
C LEU A 48 8.96 -8.67 0.08
N GLU A 49 10.00 -7.89 -0.22
CA GLU A 49 10.61 -6.95 0.73
C GLU A 49 10.86 -5.61 0.05
N VAL A 50 10.24 -4.56 0.59
CA VAL A 50 10.42 -3.19 0.10
C VAL A 50 10.41 -2.22 1.28
N GLY A 51 11.49 -1.45 1.43
CA GLY A 51 11.62 -0.45 2.49
C GLY A 51 11.45 -1.06 3.88
N ASP A 52 10.37 -0.68 4.57
CA ASP A 52 10.02 -1.17 5.91
C ASP A 52 8.85 -2.18 5.89
N LYS A 53 8.61 -2.84 4.75
CA LYS A 53 7.60 -3.90 4.58
C LYS A 53 8.21 -5.23 4.21
N ILE A 54 7.67 -6.27 4.83
CA ILE A 54 7.91 -7.67 4.46
C ILE A 54 6.55 -8.34 4.27
N VAL A 55 6.34 -8.96 3.11
CA VAL A 55 5.14 -9.72 2.78
C VAL A 55 5.47 -11.19 2.56
N LYS A 56 4.83 -12.07 3.33
CA LYS A 56 5.09 -13.52 3.30
C LYS A 56 3.82 -14.30 3.07
N PHE A 57 3.86 -15.21 2.10
CA PHE A 57 2.80 -16.18 1.88
C PHE A 57 2.62 -17.09 3.11
N VAL A 58 1.37 -17.42 3.42
CA VAL A 58 1.01 -18.35 4.51
C VAL A 58 0.40 -19.63 3.95
N GLY A 59 -0.51 -19.51 2.98
CA GLY A 59 -1.16 -20.67 2.39
C GLY A 59 -2.41 -20.32 1.60
N GLY A 60 -3.00 -21.33 0.97
CA GLY A 60 -4.19 -21.22 0.13
C GLY A 60 -3.87 -21.31 -1.36
N ASP A 61 -4.90 -21.21 -2.18
CA ASP A 61 -4.82 -21.28 -3.64
C ASP A 61 -6.03 -20.60 -4.27
N ILE A 62 -5.80 -19.99 -5.42
CA ILE A 62 -6.82 -19.33 -6.25
C ILE A 62 -6.77 -19.82 -7.71
N GLY A 63 -6.00 -20.89 -7.99
CA GLY A 63 -5.78 -21.38 -9.34
C GLY A 63 -4.91 -20.45 -10.19
N ALA A 64 -4.08 -19.62 -9.55
CA ALA A 64 -3.14 -18.74 -10.24
C ALA A 64 -2.10 -19.54 -11.02
N ASN A 65 -1.67 -19.00 -12.16
CA ASN A 65 -0.56 -19.58 -12.92
C ASN A 65 0.74 -19.27 -12.16
N PRO A 66 1.67 -20.24 -12.00
CA PRO A 66 2.95 -19.99 -11.34
C PRO A 66 3.81 -18.87 -11.96
N LEU A 67 3.51 -18.44 -13.19
CA LEU A 67 4.15 -17.34 -13.92
C LEU A 67 3.40 -16.00 -13.82
N ASP A 68 2.28 -15.94 -13.10
CA ASP A 68 1.64 -14.68 -12.72
C ASP A 68 2.58 -13.89 -11.82
N ASP A 69 2.42 -12.56 -11.76
CA ASP A 69 3.31 -11.70 -10.99
C ASP A 69 2.68 -11.34 -9.64
N VAL A 70 3.54 -11.24 -8.63
CA VAL A 70 3.20 -10.68 -7.32
C VAL A 70 4.20 -9.58 -7.01
N GLU A 71 3.68 -8.39 -6.74
CA GLU A 71 4.49 -7.20 -6.54
C GLU A 71 4.17 -6.53 -5.21
N LEU A 72 5.21 -5.99 -4.58
CA LEU A 72 5.09 -5.04 -3.48
C LEU A 72 5.70 -3.72 -3.93
N VAL A 73 4.93 -2.64 -3.89
CA VAL A 73 5.36 -1.31 -4.33
C VAL A 73 5.26 -0.31 -3.17
N ASN A 74 6.30 0.49 -2.95
CA ASN A 74 6.25 1.64 -2.05
C ASN A 74 5.82 2.89 -2.82
N MET A 75 4.78 3.56 -2.32
CA MET A 75 4.28 4.82 -2.86
C MET A 75 4.17 5.89 -1.76
N GLY A 76 5.30 6.23 -1.15
CA GLY A 76 5.36 7.30 -0.15
C GLY A 76 4.81 6.86 1.20
N ASP A 77 3.58 7.25 1.52
CA ASP A 77 2.92 6.91 2.80
C ASP A 77 2.09 5.63 2.74
N HIS A 78 2.08 4.92 1.60
CA HIS A 78 1.35 3.66 1.45
C HIS A 78 2.13 2.65 0.62
N TYR A 79 1.69 1.40 0.72
CA TYR A 79 2.24 0.26 -0.02
C TYR A 79 1.12 -0.46 -0.76
N TYR A 80 1.42 -0.93 -1.98
CA TYR A 80 0.53 -1.77 -2.77
C TYR A 80 1.10 -3.18 -2.82
N PHE A 81 0.29 -4.15 -2.41
CA PHE A 81 0.47 -5.55 -2.76
C PHE A 81 -0.40 -5.82 -3.98
N LEU A 82 0.21 -6.31 -5.05
CA LEU A 82 -0.43 -6.58 -6.33
C LEU A 82 -0.28 -8.05 -6.66
N TYR A 83 -1.34 -8.65 -7.16
CA TYR A 83 -1.31 -9.87 -7.94
C TYR A 83 -1.78 -9.52 -9.36
N ASP A 84 -0.99 -9.86 -10.36
CA ASP A 84 -1.29 -9.62 -11.78
C ASP A 84 -1.28 -10.96 -12.53
N ALA A 85 -2.44 -11.33 -13.07
CA ALA A 85 -2.63 -12.54 -13.85
C ALA A 85 -2.28 -12.37 -15.32
N THR A 86 -2.11 -11.13 -15.80
CA THR A 86 -1.87 -10.80 -17.21
C THR A 86 -0.48 -10.25 -17.46
N THR A 87 0.51 -11.13 -17.30
CA THR A 87 1.92 -10.82 -17.47
C THR A 87 2.42 -11.21 -18.87
N LEU A 88 3.67 -10.87 -19.19
CA LEU A 88 4.31 -11.38 -20.42
C LEU A 88 4.49 -12.91 -20.39
N GLY A 89 4.62 -13.51 -19.19
CA GLY A 89 4.78 -14.95 -18.99
C GLY A 89 3.47 -15.72 -18.86
N SER A 90 2.39 -15.01 -18.52
CA SER A 90 1.03 -15.52 -18.36
C SER A 90 0.05 -14.49 -18.92
N PRO A 91 -0.23 -14.48 -20.24
CA PRO A 91 -1.01 -13.40 -20.86
C PRO A 91 -2.53 -13.55 -20.65
N ASP A 92 -2.98 -14.65 -20.06
CA ASP A 92 -4.38 -14.99 -19.88
C ASP A 92 -4.82 -14.67 -18.44
N ALA A 93 -5.97 -14.00 -18.28
CA ALA A 93 -6.54 -13.72 -16.97
C ALA A 93 -6.82 -15.01 -16.16
N ASN A 94 -6.88 -14.89 -14.83
CA ASN A 94 -7.28 -16.01 -13.98
C ASN A 94 -8.80 -16.22 -14.07
N MET A 95 -9.21 -17.19 -14.89
CA MET A 95 -10.60 -17.57 -15.12
C MET A 95 -11.05 -18.78 -14.28
N GLY A 96 -10.28 -19.12 -13.23
CA GLY A 96 -10.60 -20.22 -12.32
C GLY A 96 -11.90 -19.99 -11.54
N PRO A 97 -12.38 -21.01 -10.79
CA PRO A 97 -13.59 -20.91 -9.98
C PRO A 97 -13.46 -19.96 -8.77
N GLY A 98 -12.29 -19.36 -8.57
CA GLY A 98 -11.92 -18.63 -7.37
C GLY A 98 -11.22 -19.53 -6.36
N GLY A 99 -11.20 -19.09 -5.11
CA GLY A 99 -10.43 -19.71 -4.03
C GLY A 99 -10.05 -18.68 -2.99
N SER A 100 -9.11 -19.01 -2.12
CA SER A 100 -8.58 -18.04 -1.17
C SER A 100 -7.11 -18.26 -0.89
N PHE A 101 -6.40 -17.17 -0.68
CA PHE A 101 -5.01 -17.19 -0.25
C PHE A 101 -4.79 -16.25 0.91
N THR A 102 -3.81 -16.59 1.74
CA THR A 102 -3.47 -15.87 2.97
C THR A 102 -2.01 -15.52 2.96
N TYR A 103 -1.71 -14.29 3.39
CA TYR A 103 -0.36 -13.80 3.59
C TYR A 103 -0.28 -12.91 4.82
N THR A 104 0.94 -12.63 5.25
CA THR A 104 1.22 -11.60 6.25
C THR A 104 1.89 -10.41 5.63
N ILE A 105 1.57 -9.22 6.10
CA ILE A 105 2.31 -7.98 5.84
C ILE A 105 2.78 -7.38 7.15
N GLU A 106 4.08 -7.14 7.27
CA GLU A 106 4.74 -6.71 8.50
C GLU A 106 5.50 -5.40 8.32
N VAL A 107 5.39 -4.49 9.29
CA VAL A 107 6.15 -3.25 9.40
C VAL A 107 7.37 -3.47 10.28
N THR A 108 8.57 -3.34 9.71
CA THR A 108 9.83 -3.55 10.44
C THR A 108 10.32 -2.29 11.16
N ASP A 109 9.92 -1.09 10.69
CA ASP A 109 10.22 0.16 11.39
C ASP A 109 9.46 0.22 12.73
N PRO A 110 10.14 0.36 13.88
CA PRO A 110 9.52 0.37 15.19
C PRO A 110 8.58 1.56 15.43
N ASN A 111 8.66 2.64 14.64
CA ASN A 111 7.86 3.85 14.84
C ASN A 111 6.65 3.97 13.92
N LYS A 112 6.52 3.12 12.90
CA LYS A 112 5.45 3.20 11.90
C LYS A 112 4.47 2.05 11.98
N TYR A 113 3.23 2.29 11.58
CA TYR A 113 2.15 1.32 11.71
C TYR A 113 1.26 1.35 10.48
N ILE A 114 0.64 0.22 10.16
CA ILE A 114 -0.47 0.17 9.22
C ILE A 114 -1.67 0.80 9.91
N THR A 115 -2.29 1.77 9.25
CA THR A 115 -3.36 2.61 9.79
C THR A 115 -4.54 2.77 8.84
N GLY A 116 -4.42 2.26 7.61
CA GLY A 116 -5.52 2.20 6.68
C GLY A 116 -5.34 1.04 5.70
N VAL A 117 -6.46 0.54 5.20
CA VAL A 117 -6.51 -0.56 4.24
C VAL A 117 -7.53 -0.26 3.16
N ASP A 118 -7.27 -0.70 1.95
CA ASP A 118 -8.24 -0.75 0.86
C ASP A 118 -8.15 -2.11 0.13
N LEU A 119 -9.08 -2.32 -0.79
CA LEU A 119 -9.11 -3.43 -1.72
C LEU A 119 -9.61 -2.91 -3.07
N ASP A 120 -8.89 -3.22 -4.13
CA ASP A 120 -9.32 -3.01 -5.50
C ASP A 120 -9.06 -4.26 -6.34
N SER A 121 -9.83 -4.45 -7.40
CA SER A 121 -9.61 -5.53 -8.35
C SER A 121 -9.98 -5.10 -9.76
N ASP A 122 -9.20 -5.54 -10.74
CA ASP A 122 -9.56 -5.44 -12.14
C ASP A 122 -10.02 -6.81 -12.61
N VAL A 123 -11.27 -6.88 -13.06
CA VAL A 123 -11.98 -8.12 -13.39
C VAL A 123 -12.88 -7.90 -14.60
N SER A 124 -13.26 -8.99 -15.26
CA SER A 124 -14.34 -8.96 -16.24
C SER A 124 -15.68 -8.54 -15.59
N SER A 125 -16.57 -7.94 -16.38
CA SER A 125 -17.73 -7.19 -15.87
C SER A 125 -18.72 -7.97 -14.99
N ASN A 126 -18.75 -9.31 -15.09
CA ASN A 126 -19.64 -10.18 -14.31
C ASN A 126 -18.86 -11.23 -13.51
N TYR A 127 -17.63 -10.90 -13.12
CA TYR A 127 -16.77 -11.83 -12.37
C TYR A 127 -17.41 -12.28 -11.06
N GLY A 128 -17.92 -11.37 -10.24
CA GLY A 128 -18.43 -11.66 -8.90
C GLY A 128 -17.76 -10.79 -7.85
N THR A 129 -17.15 -11.41 -6.83
CA THR A 129 -16.58 -10.66 -5.69
C THR A 129 -15.17 -11.10 -5.35
N VAL A 130 -14.34 -10.14 -4.99
CA VAL A 130 -13.11 -10.35 -4.23
C VAL A 130 -13.31 -9.76 -2.84
N THR A 131 -13.03 -10.53 -1.81
CA THR A 131 -13.15 -10.08 -0.41
C THR A 131 -11.82 -10.17 0.30
N LYS A 132 -11.52 -9.16 1.11
CA LYS A 132 -10.32 -9.07 1.95
C LYS A 132 -10.73 -9.07 3.40
N THR A 133 -10.11 -9.94 4.19
CA THR A 133 -10.34 -10.06 5.64
C THR A 133 -9.02 -10.04 6.40
N PHE A 134 -9.10 -9.71 7.69
CA PHE A 134 -7.94 -9.55 8.56
C PHE A 134 -8.11 -10.37 9.83
N ALA A 135 -7.13 -11.20 10.17
CA ALA A 135 -7.20 -11.99 11.41
C ALA A 135 -7.19 -11.09 12.66
N GLU A 136 -6.43 -9.99 12.62
CA GLU A 136 -6.25 -9.06 13.74
C GLU A 136 -7.40 -8.06 13.90
N ILE A 137 -8.30 -7.96 12.92
CA ILE A 137 -9.45 -7.05 12.94
C ILE A 137 -10.74 -7.83 12.63
N PRO A 138 -11.21 -8.69 13.56
CA PRO A 138 -12.42 -9.46 13.34
C PRO A 138 -13.61 -8.54 13.06
N GLY A 139 -14.38 -8.86 12.01
CA GLY A 139 -15.57 -8.12 11.59
C GLY A 139 -15.31 -7.00 10.59
N LEU A 140 -14.05 -6.69 10.25
CA LEU A 140 -13.73 -5.85 9.09
C LEU A 140 -13.54 -6.73 7.85
N THR A 141 -14.39 -6.53 6.86
CA THR A 141 -14.30 -7.15 5.53
C THR A 141 -14.40 -6.06 4.49
N LEU A 142 -13.45 -6.01 3.56
CA LEU A 142 -13.56 -5.19 2.34
C LEU A 142 -14.02 -6.08 1.20
N THR A 143 -14.90 -5.59 0.33
CA THR A 143 -15.49 -6.35 -0.77
C THR A 143 -15.45 -5.56 -2.06
N SER A 144 -14.58 -5.96 -2.99
CA SER A 144 -14.63 -5.49 -4.37
C SER A 144 -15.64 -6.31 -5.16
N THR A 145 -16.66 -5.66 -5.70
CA THR A 145 -17.74 -6.31 -6.48
C THR A 145 -17.61 -5.90 -7.94
N ASN A 146 -17.37 -6.86 -8.83
CA ASN A 146 -17.13 -6.63 -10.27
C ASN A 146 -16.14 -5.48 -10.53
N GLY A 147 -15.06 -5.43 -9.74
CA GLY A 147 -13.98 -4.45 -9.86
C GLY A 147 -14.28 -3.07 -9.29
N SER A 148 -15.39 -2.91 -8.57
CA SER A 148 -15.61 -1.69 -7.77
C SER A 148 -14.76 -1.75 -6.51
N ALA A 149 -13.80 -0.85 -6.35
CA ALA A 149 -12.96 -0.74 -5.15
C ALA A 149 -13.76 -0.57 -3.84
N ASP A 150 -13.18 -1.04 -2.73
CA ASP A 150 -13.69 -0.86 -1.38
C ASP A 150 -12.55 -0.40 -0.42
N PRO A 151 -12.62 0.83 0.12
CA PRO A 151 -13.67 1.83 -0.10
C PRO A 151 -13.55 2.42 -1.51
N ALA A 152 -14.65 2.97 -2.03
CA ALA A 152 -14.66 3.57 -3.37
C ALA A 152 -13.62 4.71 -3.54
N VAL A 153 -13.23 5.37 -2.44
CA VAL A 153 -12.17 6.38 -2.41
C VAL A 153 -11.41 6.30 -1.09
N GLY A 154 -10.08 6.31 -1.16
CA GLY A 154 -9.20 6.42 0.00
C GLY A 154 -9.02 5.10 0.73
N PHE A 155 -8.95 5.15 2.06
CA PHE A 155 -8.67 3.99 2.91
C PHE A 155 -9.71 3.87 4.01
N VAL A 156 -10.07 2.63 4.38
CA VAL A 156 -10.76 2.38 5.64
C VAL A 156 -9.74 2.54 6.77
N PRO A 157 -9.94 3.48 7.71
CA PRO A 157 -9.01 3.67 8.82
C PRO A 157 -9.11 2.49 9.80
N ILE A 158 -7.96 2.05 10.28
CA ILE A 158 -7.85 0.98 11.27
C ILE A 158 -6.99 1.42 12.46
N ALA A 159 -7.14 0.72 13.60
CA ALA A 159 -6.22 0.90 14.71
C ALA A 159 -4.77 0.58 14.26
N PRO A 160 -3.75 1.30 14.77
CA PRO A 160 -2.36 1.06 14.40
C PRO A 160 -1.91 -0.38 14.66
N ILE A 161 -1.52 -1.09 13.59
CA ILE A 161 -1.08 -2.48 13.66
C ILE A 161 0.26 -2.64 12.94
N LYS A 162 1.16 -3.45 13.53
CA LYS A 162 2.49 -3.76 12.95
C LYS A 162 2.45 -4.88 11.94
N LYS A 163 1.58 -5.87 12.17
CA LYS A 163 1.51 -7.08 11.36
C LYS A 163 0.05 -7.44 11.15
N LEU A 164 -0.34 -7.53 9.89
CA LEU A 164 -1.66 -8.01 9.49
C LEU A 164 -1.50 -9.37 8.80
N THR A 165 -2.40 -10.27 9.13
CA THR A 165 -2.64 -11.52 8.42
C THR A 165 -3.87 -11.30 7.55
N VAL A 166 -3.65 -11.23 6.24
CA VAL A 166 -4.65 -10.88 5.24
C VAL A 166 -5.08 -12.15 4.52
N THR A 167 -6.38 -12.37 4.40
CA THR A 167 -6.94 -13.42 3.54
C THR A 167 -7.80 -12.78 2.48
N ASP A 168 -7.41 -12.99 1.22
CA ASP A 168 -8.21 -12.64 0.06
C ASP A 168 -8.98 -13.86 -0.42
N THR A 169 -10.28 -13.70 -0.65
CA THR A 169 -11.18 -14.74 -1.15
C THR A 169 -11.83 -14.26 -2.44
N LEU A 170 -11.58 -15.00 -3.51
CA LEU A 170 -12.09 -14.76 -4.84
C LEU A 170 -13.29 -15.67 -5.06
N VAL A 171 -14.41 -15.10 -5.48
CA VAL A 171 -15.63 -15.82 -5.84
C VAL A 171 -15.98 -15.45 -7.28
N ASN A 172 -15.50 -16.28 -8.22
CA ASN A 172 -15.87 -16.15 -9.63
C ASN A 172 -17.21 -16.84 -9.87
N THR A 173 -18.23 -16.06 -10.16
CA THR A 173 -19.60 -16.53 -10.43
C THR A 173 -19.77 -17.11 -11.82
N ASN A 174 -18.84 -16.84 -12.74
CA ASN A 174 -18.86 -17.32 -14.13
C ASN A 174 -17.47 -17.87 -14.56
N PRO A 175 -17.00 -18.98 -13.96
CA PRO A 175 -15.69 -19.55 -14.27
C PRO A 175 -15.56 -19.98 -15.73
N GLY A 176 -14.38 -19.80 -16.31
CA GLY A 176 -14.12 -20.12 -17.72
C GLY A 176 -14.66 -19.09 -18.74
N THR A 177 -15.42 -18.07 -18.31
CA THR A 177 -15.85 -16.96 -19.17
C THR A 177 -15.47 -15.58 -18.64
N GLU A 178 -15.42 -15.40 -17.31
CA GLU A 178 -14.98 -14.17 -16.66
C GLU A 178 -13.66 -14.42 -15.94
N GLY A 179 -12.77 -13.42 -15.89
CA GLY A 179 -11.44 -13.55 -15.28
C GLY A 179 -11.09 -12.40 -14.36
N LEU A 180 -10.17 -12.68 -13.43
CA LEU A 180 -9.44 -11.69 -12.65
C LEU A 180 -8.17 -11.33 -13.43
N PHE A 181 -7.99 -10.03 -13.71
CA PHE A 181 -6.79 -9.50 -14.34
C PHE A 181 -5.80 -9.08 -13.26
N GLN A 182 -6.27 -8.32 -12.27
CA GLN A 182 -5.41 -7.81 -11.20
C GLN A 182 -6.15 -7.73 -9.87
N LEU A 183 -5.45 -8.00 -8.77
CA LEU A 183 -5.90 -7.74 -7.40
C LEU A 183 -4.91 -6.78 -6.74
N GLN A 184 -5.42 -5.67 -6.21
CA GLN A 184 -4.62 -4.69 -5.47
C GLN A 184 -5.11 -4.58 -4.02
N ASN A 185 -4.16 -4.75 -3.10
CA ASN A 185 -4.34 -4.50 -1.68
C ASN A 185 -3.43 -3.36 -1.25
N SER A 186 -3.99 -2.23 -0.87
CA SER A 186 -3.20 -1.10 -0.38
C SER A 186 -3.23 -1.00 1.14
N PHE A 187 -2.11 -0.52 1.66
CA PHE A 187 -1.86 -0.37 3.09
C PHE A 187 -1.29 1.01 3.36
N ARG A 188 -2.06 1.85 4.05
CA ARG A 188 -1.59 3.16 4.49
C ARG A 188 -0.75 3.04 5.74
N GLN A 189 0.40 3.66 5.71
CA GLN A 189 1.36 3.70 6.81
C GLN A 189 1.46 5.10 7.39
N SER A 190 1.42 5.20 8.72
CA SER A 190 1.68 6.44 9.43
C SER A 190 2.37 6.20 10.77
N VAL A 191 2.85 7.29 11.38
CA VAL A 191 3.28 7.31 12.78
C VAL A 191 2.07 7.71 13.61
N PRO A 192 1.54 6.85 14.50
CA PRO A 192 0.41 7.18 15.34
C PRO A 192 0.74 8.38 16.23
N GLU A 193 -0.22 9.26 16.41
CA GLU A 193 -0.09 10.34 17.37
C GLU A 193 0.06 9.76 18.80
N PRO A 194 0.86 10.38 19.69
CA PRO A 194 1.07 9.88 21.04
C PRO A 194 -0.23 9.61 21.82
N GLY A 195 -1.29 10.40 21.56
CA GLY A 195 -2.61 10.22 22.18
C GLY A 195 -3.33 8.93 21.77
N THR A 196 -3.15 8.46 20.53
CA THR A 196 -3.76 7.23 20.01
C THR A 196 -3.18 6.00 20.70
N ILE A 197 -1.86 5.97 20.91
CA ILE A 197 -1.17 4.88 21.59
C ILE A 197 -1.59 4.80 23.06
N LEU A 198 -1.66 5.95 23.73
CA LEU A 198 -2.07 6.03 25.13
C LEU A 198 -3.55 5.69 25.34
N GLY A 199 -4.42 6.10 24.40
CA GLY A 199 -5.84 5.74 24.43
C GLY A 199 -6.07 4.24 24.32
N LEU A 200 -5.37 3.55 23.42
CA LEU A 200 -5.44 2.09 23.28
C LEU A 200 -4.90 1.36 24.53
N LEU A 201 -3.79 1.83 25.11
CA LEU A 201 -3.24 1.25 26.34
C LEU A 201 -4.19 1.42 27.54
N ALA A 202 -4.84 2.57 27.66
CA ALA A 202 -5.80 2.83 28.73
C ALA A 202 -7.04 1.93 28.63
N VAL A 203 -7.58 1.73 27.43
CA VAL A 203 -8.74 0.85 27.19
C VAL A 203 -8.38 -0.63 27.43
N GLY A 204 -7.17 -1.06 27.07
CA GLY A 204 -6.66 -2.40 27.41
C GLY A 204 -6.40 -2.62 28.91
N GLY A 205 -5.97 -1.57 29.64
CA GLY A 205 -5.73 -1.63 31.09
C GLY A 205 -7.00 -1.66 31.94
N LEU A 206 -8.11 -1.08 31.46
CA LEU A 206 -9.40 -1.06 32.16
C LEU A 206 -10.11 -2.43 32.20
N GLY A 207 -9.76 -3.37 31.31
CA GLY A 207 -10.31 -4.73 31.29
C GLY A 207 -9.77 -5.68 32.38
N LEU A 208 -8.64 -5.34 33.01
CA LEU A 208 -7.93 -6.26 33.92
C LEU A 208 -8.17 -6.00 35.42
N VAL A 209 -8.94 -4.96 35.82
CA VAL A 209 -9.11 -4.58 37.24
C VAL A 209 -10.51 -4.93 37.81
N SER A 210 -11.33 -5.75 37.12
CA SER A 210 -12.73 -6.00 37.54
C SER A 210 -13.02 -7.37 38.18
N ARG A 211 -12.02 -8.08 38.73
CA ARG A 211 -12.27 -9.31 39.53
C ARG A 211 -11.45 -9.39 40.82
N PHE A 212 -11.54 -8.37 41.66
CA PHE A 212 -11.34 -8.55 43.12
C PHE A 212 -12.65 -8.31 43.84
N LYS A 213 -13.60 -9.22 43.63
CA LYS A 213 -14.81 -9.30 44.45
C LYS A 213 -14.41 -9.87 45.81
N LYS A 214 -14.38 -8.99 46.82
CA LYS A 214 -14.24 -9.31 48.25
C LYS A 214 -15.07 -10.54 48.61
N GLN A 215 -14.43 -11.62 49.04
CA GLN A 215 -15.07 -12.59 49.93
C GLN A 215 -15.08 -11.96 51.33
N LYS A 216 -16.29 -11.81 51.88
CA LYS A 216 -16.54 -11.50 53.29
C LYS A 216 -17.00 -12.78 53.95
#